data_AF-A0A9E1TNA0-F1
#
_entry.id   AF-A0A9E1TNA0-F1
#
_cell.length_a   1.000
_cell.length_b   1.000
_cell.length_c   1.000
_cell.angle_alpha   90.00
_cell.angle_beta   90.00
_cell.angle_gamma   90.00
#
_symmetry.space_group_name_H-M   'P 1'
#
loop_
_entity.id
_entity.type
_entity.pdbx_description
1 polymer ?
#
loop_
_entity_poly.entity_id
_entity_poly.type
_entity_poly.pdbx_seq_one_letter_code
_entity_poly.pdbx_strand_id
1 'polypeptide(L)' 'SLHELVTMQGYDAEVSPAFTGDIDLRVFESPVEELNRLAPQEMIAGYWRSVSASWNGGTTLADLRPERE' A
#
# COMPACT_ATOMS: atom_id res chain seq x y z
N SER A 1 1.33 19.78 11.52
CA SER A 1 0.83 18.48 11.04
C SER A 1 0.47 18.62 9.57
N LEU A 2 0.84 17.66 8.71
CA LEU A 2 0.35 17.59 7.33
C LEU A 2 -1.00 16.86 7.39
N HIS A 3 -2.06 17.44 6.84
CA HIS A 3 -3.38 16.81 6.78
C HIS A 3 -3.92 16.97 5.37
N GLU A 4 -3.32 16.24 4.44
CA GLU A 4 -3.56 16.37 3.01
C GLU A 4 -3.80 14.98 2.42
N LEU A 5 -4.77 14.87 1.52
CA LEU A 5 -4.97 13.69 0.69
C LEU A 5 -4.01 13.79 -0.49
N VAL A 6 -3.19 12.76 -0.70
CA VAL A 6 -2.17 12.73 -1.75
C VAL A 6 -2.35 11.50 -2.63
N THR A 7 -2.19 11.66 -3.94
CA THR A 7 -1.98 10.54 -4.86
C THR A 7 -0.50 10.37 -5.18
N MET A 8 -0.05 9.12 -5.31
CA MET A 8 1.31 8.80 -5.72
C MET A 8 1.29 7.79 -6.85
N GLN A 9 2.23 7.95 -7.77
CA GLN A 9 2.45 7.01 -8.86
C GLN A 9 3.95 6.77 -9.02
N GLY A 10 4.35 5.50 -9.07
CA GLY A 10 5.68 5.12 -9.50
C GLY A 10 5.82 5.30 -11.02
N TYR A 11 7.00 5.69 -11.50
CA TYR A 11 7.34 5.78 -12.92
C TYR A 11 8.55 4.90 -13.22
N ASP A 12 8.81 4.64 -14.49
CA ASP A 12 9.96 3.83 -14.93
C ASP A 12 10.01 2.44 -14.26
N ALA A 13 8.87 1.74 -14.32
CA ALA A 13 8.73 0.45 -13.68
C ALA A 13 9.19 -0.68 -14.61
N GLU A 14 10.13 -1.50 -14.14
CA GLU A 14 10.46 -2.76 -14.79
C GLU A 14 9.98 -3.92 -13.91
N VAL A 15 9.51 -4.96 -14.56
CA VAL A 15 8.89 -6.07 -13.86
C VAL A 15 9.30 -7.41 -14.45
N SER A 16 9.69 -8.33 -13.57
CA SER A 16 10.00 -9.71 -13.95
C SER A 16 8.72 -10.51 -14.29
N PRO A 17 8.84 -11.72 -14.86
CA PRO A 17 7.72 -12.64 -15.02
C PRO A 17 6.97 -12.84 -13.70
N ALA A 18 5.64 -12.94 -13.79
CA ALA A 18 4.79 -13.22 -12.65
C ALA A 18 4.57 -14.73 -12.51
N PHE A 19 4.76 -15.22 -11.29
CA PHE A 19 4.49 -16.60 -10.90
C PHE A 19 3.27 -16.61 -9.98
N THR A 20 2.48 -17.67 -10.05
CA THR A 20 1.30 -17.86 -9.19
C THR A 20 1.39 -19.18 -8.45
N GLY A 21 0.72 -19.27 -7.31
CA GLY A 21 0.67 -20.47 -6.48
C GLY A 21 -0.19 -20.27 -5.24
N ASP A 22 -0.26 -21.32 -4.44
CA ASP A 22 -0.99 -21.32 -3.17
C ASP A 22 -0.21 -20.54 -2.11
N ILE A 23 -0.91 -19.80 -1.25
CA ILE A 23 -0.32 -19.04 -0.15
C ILE A 23 -1.14 -19.15 1.13
N ASP A 24 -0.46 -19.03 2.27
CA ASP A 24 -1.07 -18.81 3.58
C ASP A 24 -0.55 -17.47 4.13
N LEU A 25 -1.45 -16.61 4.61
CA LEU A 25 -1.11 -15.33 5.20
C LEU A 25 -1.80 -15.20 6.56
N ARG A 26 -1.01 -14.91 7.60
CA ARG A 26 -1.51 -14.71 8.96
C ARG A 26 -1.08 -13.35 9.47
N VAL A 27 -2.02 -12.61 10.03
CA VAL A 27 -1.77 -11.34 10.72
C VAL A 27 -1.80 -11.61 12.22
N PHE A 28 -0.79 -11.12 12.93
CA PHE A 28 -0.68 -11.25 14.38
C PHE A 28 -1.00 -9.93 15.07
N GLU A 29 -1.40 -10.01 16.33
CA GLU A 29 -1.62 -8.82 17.15
C GLU A 29 -0.31 -8.14 17.51
N SER A 30 -0.36 -6.81 17.60
CA SER A 30 0.74 -5.97 18.09
C SER A 30 0.14 -4.86 18.94
N PRO A 31 0.76 -4.49 20.07
CA PRO A 31 0.25 -3.44 20.94
C PRO A 31 0.33 -2.03 20.31
N VAL A 32 1.04 -1.89 19.19
CA VAL A 32 1.29 -0.59 18.54
C VAL A 32 0.84 -0.55 17.07
N GLU A 33 0.33 -1.67 16.53
CA GLU A 33 -0.16 -1.75 15.15
C GLU A 33 -1.62 -2.23 15.14
N GLU A 34 -2.39 -1.76 14.16
CA GLU A 34 -3.80 -2.13 14.00
C GLU A 34 -4.04 -3.11 12.84
N LEU A 35 -3.00 -3.74 12.31
CA LEU A 35 -3.09 -4.57 11.09
C LEU A 35 -4.07 -5.74 11.23
N ASN A 36 -4.26 -6.27 12.45
CA ASN A 36 -5.24 -7.32 12.74
C ASN A 36 -6.69 -6.92 12.40
N ARG A 37 -7.01 -5.62 12.33
CA ARG A 37 -8.32 -5.12 11.84
C ARG A 37 -8.56 -5.40 10.36
N LEU A 38 -7.51 -5.69 9.61
CA LEU A 38 -7.52 -6.05 8.18
C LEU A 38 -7.17 -7.53 7.97
N ALA A 39 -7.40 -8.39 8.98
CA ALA A 39 -7.15 -9.82 8.86
C ALA A 39 -7.91 -10.39 7.64
N PRO A 40 -7.23 -11.16 6.77
CA PRO A 40 -7.88 -11.73 5.60
C PRO A 40 -9.01 -12.69 5.96
N GLN A 41 -10.15 -12.56 5.27
CA GLN A 41 -11.27 -13.51 5.40
C GLN A 41 -11.13 -14.68 4.43
N GLU A 42 -10.51 -14.44 3.27
CA GLU A 42 -10.32 -15.40 2.19
C GLU A 42 -9.02 -15.09 1.45
N MET A 43 -8.26 -16.13 1.10
CA MET A 43 -7.11 -16.01 0.20
C MET A 43 -7.59 -16.07 -1.25
N ILE A 44 -7.49 -14.96 -1.99
CA ILE A 44 -8.00 -14.88 -3.37
C ILE A 44 -6.99 -15.45 -4.37
N ALA A 45 -5.70 -15.13 -4.23
CA ALA A 45 -4.63 -15.64 -5.07
C ALA A 45 -3.24 -15.33 -4.48
N GLY A 46 -2.25 -16.15 -4.83
CA GLY A 46 -0.84 -15.90 -4.58
C GLY A 46 -0.09 -15.50 -5.83
N TYR A 47 0.75 -14.46 -5.72
CA TYR A 47 1.64 -14.04 -6.80
C TYR A 47 3.04 -13.73 -6.27
N TRP A 48 4.05 -14.04 -7.07
CA TRP A 48 5.43 -13.64 -6.81
C TRP A 48 6.06 -13.07 -8.08
N ARG A 49 6.76 -11.94 -7.93
CA ARG A 49 7.59 -11.31 -8.95
C ARG A 49 8.52 -10.28 -8.31
N SER A 50 9.63 -9.99 -8.97
CA SER A 50 10.45 -8.79 -8.74
C SER A 50 9.92 -7.58 -9.50
N VAL A 51 9.97 -6.41 -8.85
CA VAL A 51 9.53 -5.10 -9.37
C VAL A 51 10.61 -4.06 -9.07
N SER A 52 11.00 -3.27 -10.06
CA SER A 52 11.69 -1.98 -9.88
C SER A 52 10.72 -0.85 -10.24
N ALA A 53 10.87 0.29 -9.58
CA ALA A 53 10.17 1.52 -9.92
C ALA A 53 10.94 2.72 -9.37
N SER A 54 10.71 3.89 -9.95
CA SER A 54 11.18 5.17 -9.43
C SER A 54 10.01 5.96 -8.84
N TRP A 55 10.28 6.75 -7.80
CA TRP A 55 9.29 7.59 -7.12
C TRP A 55 9.78 9.04 -7.06
N ASN A 56 8.89 9.99 -7.35
CA ASN A 56 9.19 11.42 -7.29
C ASN A 56 8.03 12.19 -6.66
N GLY A 57 7.83 11.94 -5.36
CA GLY A 57 6.77 12.57 -4.59
C GLY A 57 5.36 12.17 -5.04
N GLY A 58 4.39 12.95 -4.58
CA GLY A 58 2.98 12.79 -4.89
C GLY A 58 2.31 14.11 -5.23
N THR A 59 1.10 14.04 -5.75
CA THR A 59 0.26 15.21 -6.03
C THR A 59 -0.80 15.33 -4.93
N THR A 60 -0.85 16.47 -4.26
CA THR A 60 -1.92 16.79 -3.31
C THR A 60 -3.25 16.91 -4.06
N LEU A 61 -4.23 16.13 -3.63
CA LEU A 61 -5.60 16.13 -4.15
C LEU A 61 -6.52 17.02 -3.31
N ALA A 62 -6.31 17.06 -1.99
CA ALA A 62 -7.09 17.90 -1.09
C ALA A 62 -6.27 18.29 0.13
N ASP A 63 -6.44 19.54 0.59
CA ASP A 63 -6.01 19.96 1.92
C ASP A 63 -7.19 19.79 2.88
N LEU A 64 -7.00 18.98 3.92
CA LEU A 64 -8.00 18.65 4.92
C LEU A 64 -7.75 19.38 6.23
N ARG A 65 -6.79 20.30 6.29
CA ARG A 65 -6.65 21.20 7.44
C ARG A 65 -7.94 22.02 7.59
N PRO A 66 -8.37 22.30 8.83
CA PRO A 66 -9.50 23.18 9.04
C PRO A 66 -9.20 24.57 8.45
N GLU A 67 -10.22 25.25 7.93
CA GLU A 67 -10.10 26.66 7.56
C GLU A 67 -9.55 27.44 8.76
N ARG A 68 -8.56 28.30 8.52
CA ARG A 68 -8.02 29.13 9.58
C ARG A 68 -9.04 30.23 9.87
N GLU A 69 -9.46 30.35 11.13
CA GLU A 69 -10.06 31.58 11.67
C GLU A 69 -9.15 32.80 11.45
#